data_AF-A0A3D5GK24-F1
#
_entry.id   AF-A0A3D5GK24-F1
#
_cell.length_a   1.000
_cell.length_b   1.000
_cell.length_c   1.000
_cell.angle_alpha   90.00
_cell.angle_beta   90.00
_cell.angle_gamma   90.00
#
_symmetry.space_group_name_H-M   'P 1'
#
loop_
_entity.id
_entity.type
_entity.pdbx_description
1 polymer ?
#
loop_
_entity_poly.entity_id
_entity_poly.type
_entity_poly.pdbx_seq_one_letter_code
_entity_poly.pdbx_strand_id
1 'polypeptide(L)'
;TIAVDPAYRRLGIGHQLYLLRKEVVRRFGKKGIVAGGVIPGYKDHIDDLSPDEYVEQVRAGHLYDPTLSFQIENGFEAVCAIPDYMNDPAVGNNAVLIVWRNPDLAAG
;
A
#
# COMPACT_ATOMS: atom_id res chain seq x y z
N THR A 1 -7.63 7.62 0.57
CA THR A 1 -6.64 7.75 -0.52
C THR A 1 -5.81 9.00 -0.34
N ILE A 2 -4.51 8.94 -0.58
CA ILE A 2 -3.66 10.13 -0.76
C ILE A 2 -3.53 10.33 -2.26
N ALA A 3 -3.91 11.51 -2.75
CA ALA A 3 -3.76 11.88 -4.15
C ALA A 3 -3.01 13.21 -4.22
N VAL A 4 -2.10 13.31 -5.18
CA VAL A 4 -1.41 14.56 -5.52
C VAL A 4 -1.83 14.93 -6.93
N ASP A 5 -2.26 16.19 -7.07
CA ASP A 5 -2.61 16.78 -8.35
C ASP A 5 -1.49 16.50 -9.38
N PRO A 6 -1.82 16.03 -10.60
CA PRO A 6 -0.83 15.73 -11.64
C PRO A 6 0.20 16.84 -11.87
N ALA A 7 -0.21 18.12 -11.82
CA ALA A 7 0.66 19.26 -12.04
C ALA A 7 1.70 19.46 -10.92
N TYR A 8 1.50 18.83 -9.76
CA TYR A 8 2.33 18.98 -8.56
C TYR A 8 3.03 17.67 -8.15
N ARG A 9 3.00 16.64 -9.00
CA ARG A 9 3.72 15.38 -8.77
C ARG A 9 5.24 15.61 -8.82
N ARG A 10 6.00 14.68 -8.23
CA ARG A 10 7.48 14.72 -8.15
C ARG A 10 8.06 15.87 -7.31
N LEU A 11 7.23 16.62 -6.58
CA LEU A 11 7.65 17.65 -5.62
C LEU A 11 7.76 17.13 -4.17
N GLY A 12 7.71 15.82 -3.96
CA GLY A 12 7.78 15.22 -2.60
C GLY A 12 6.51 15.38 -1.74
N ILE A 13 5.45 16.00 -2.25
CA ILE A 13 4.19 16.25 -1.51
C ILE A 13 3.59 14.95 -0.95
N GLY A 14 3.53 13.90 -1.77
CA GLY A 14 3.02 12.60 -1.33
C GLY A 14 3.79 12.07 -0.12
N HIS A 15 5.12 12.13 -0.16
CA HIS A 15 5.97 11.69 0.95
C HIS A 15 5.72 12.51 2.23
N GLN A 16 5.60 13.84 2.13
CA GLN A 16 5.27 14.69 3.28
C GLN A 16 3.90 14.38 3.89
N LEU A 17 2.88 14.14 3.06
CA LEU A 17 1.56 13.71 3.54
C LEU A 17 1.63 12.37 4.29
N TYR A 18 2.49 11.44 3.86
CA TYR A 18 2.71 10.19 4.57
C TYR A 18 3.39 10.39 5.92
N LEU A 19 4.40 11.27 6.01
CA LEU A 19 5.04 11.61 7.28
C LEU A 19 4.05 12.22 8.26
N LEU A 20 3.28 13.23 7.84
CA LEU A 20 2.26 13.87 8.66
C LEU A 20 1.19 12.88 9.14
N ARG A 21 0.74 11.96 8.27
CA ARG A 21 -0.23 10.93 8.65
C ARG A 21 0.32 10.00 9.75
N LYS A 22 1.58 9.60 9.66
CA LYS A 22 2.25 8.78 10.69
C LYS A 22 2.45 9.55 11.99
N GLU A 23 2.80 10.84 11.90
CA GLU A 23 2.94 11.72 13.07
C GLU A 23 1.62 11.82 13.85
N VAL A 24 0.48 11.97 13.17
CA VAL A 24 -0.85 11.96 13.83
C VAL A 24 -1.06 10.66 14.59
N VAL A 25 -0.79 9.51 13.96
CA VAL A 25 -0.93 8.19 14.61
C VAL A 25 -0.06 8.08 15.86
N ARG A 26 1.18 8.58 15.80
CA ARG A 26 2.12 8.63 16.93
C ARG A 26 1.63 9.55 18.05
N ARG A 27 1.26 10.79 17.71
CA ARG A 27 0.77 11.82 18.66
C ARG A 27 -0.42 11.34 19.47
N PHE A 28 -1.31 10.55 18.86
CA PHE A 28 -2.50 10.01 19.53
C PHE A 28 -2.30 8.61 20.11
N GLY A 29 -1.07 8.09 20.16
CA GLY A 29 -0.75 6.78 20.73
C GLY A 29 -1.52 5.64 20.08
N LYS A 30 -1.74 5.72 18.76
CA LYS A 30 -2.47 4.68 18.01
C LYS A 30 -1.50 3.59 17.54
N LYS A 31 -2.00 2.36 17.46
CA LYS A 31 -1.20 1.15 17.12
C LYS A 31 -0.59 1.18 15.71
N GLY A 32 -1.18 1.93 14.79
CA GLY A 32 -0.73 1.96 13.40
C GLY A 32 -1.81 2.44 12.44
N ILE A 33 -1.58 2.16 11.16
CA ILE A 33 -2.46 2.45 10.03
C ILE A 33 -2.78 1.13 9.34
N VAL A 34 -4.06 0.93 9.04
CA VAL A 34 -4.55 -0.18 8.18
C VAL A 34 -5.24 0.44 6.98
N ALA A 35 -4.99 -0.08 5.78
CA ALA A 35 -5.64 0.38 4.55
C ALA A 35 -5.72 -0.73 3.49
N GLY A 36 -6.63 -0.57 2.52
CA GLY A 36 -6.59 -1.28 1.24
C GLY A 36 -5.78 -0.48 0.22
N GLY A 37 -4.64 -1.02 -0.20
CA GLY A 37 -3.81 -0.49 -1.28
C GLY A 37 -4.31 -0.97 -2.64
N VAL A 38 -4.18 -0.12 -3.66
CA VAL A 38 -4.45 -0.52 -5.05
C VAL A 38 -3.21 -1.21 -5.64
N ILE A 39 -3.41 -2.17 -6.54
CA ILE A 39 -2.36 -2.98 -7.19
C ILE A 39 -2.44 -2.89 -8.72
N PRO A 40 -2.26 -1.69 -9.31
CA PRO A 40 -2.52 -1.46 -10.73
C PRO A 40 -1.66 -2.30 -11.69
N GLY A 41 -0.52 -2.85 -11.23
CA GLY A 41 0.29 -3.77 -12.04
C GLY A 41 -0.27 -5.19 -12.11
N TYR A 42 -1.18 -5.58 -11.21
CA TYR A 42 -1.72 -6.94 -11.16
C TYR A 42 -2.48 -7.33 -12.44
N LYS A 43 -3.08 -6.35 -13.12
CA LYS A 43 -3.73 -6.54 -14.42
C LYS A 43 -2.84 -7.23 -15.46
N ASP A 44 -1.53 -7.06 -15.38
CA ASP A 44 -0.56 -7.60 -16.32
C ASP A 44 -0.15 -9.05 -15.95
N HIS A 45 -0.64 -9.56 -14.82
CA HIS A 45 -0.32 -10.89 -14.26
C HIS A 45 -1.57 -11.69 -13.84
N ILE A 46 -2.77 -11.14 -14.05
CA ILE A 46 -4.03 -11.69 -13.53
C ILE A 46 -4.37 -13.08 -14.07
N ASP A 47 -3.85 -13.41 -15.25
CA ASP A 47 -4.05 -14.72 -15.89
C ASP A 47 -3.03 -15.78 -15.42
N ASP A 48 -1.91 -15.35 -14.81
CA ASP A 48 -0.77 -16.21 -14.45
C ASP A 48 -0.61 -16.42 -12.95
N LEU A 49 -1.03 -15.44 -12.13
CA LEU A 49 -0.85 -15.41 -10.68
C LEU A 49 -2.19 -15.15 -10.00
N SER A 50 -2.41 -15.78 -8.85
CA SER A 50 -3.45 -15.33 -7.92
C SER A 50 -3.09 -13.96 -7.31
N PRO A 51 -4.08 -13.21 -6.76
CA PRO A 51 -3.82 -11.91 -6.15
C PRO A 51 -2.81 -11.99 -4.99
N ASP A 52 -2.91 -13.04 -4.17
CA ASP A 52 -1.97 -13.27 -3.08
C ASP A 52 -0.56 -13.60 -3.58
N GLU A 53 -0.42 -14.46 -4.60
CA GLU A 53 0.88 -14.73 -5.22
C GLU A 53 1.52 -13.47 -5.80
N TYR A 54 0.73 -12.61 -6.46
CA TYR A 54 1.22 -11.33 -6.95
C TYR A 54 1.72 -10.43 -5.81
N VAL A 55 0.94 -10.29 -4.74
CA VAL A 55 1.34 -9.51 -3.55
C VAL A 55 2.64 -10.06 -2.96
N GLU A 56 2.79 -11.38 -2.87
CA GLU A 56 3.99 -12.05 -2.39
C GLU A 56 5.21 -11.76 -3.26
N GLN A 57 5.08 -11.85 -4.59
CA GLN A 57 6.16 -11.56 -5.53
C GLN A 57 6.60 -10.10 -5.48
N VAL A 58 5.67 -9.16 -5.30
CA VAL A 58 5.99 -7.74 -5.09
C VAL A 58 6.67 -7.52 -3.75
N ARG A 59 6.18 -8.17 -2.68
CA ARG A 59 6.79 -8.10 -1.34
C ARG A 59 8.22 -8.66 -1.32
N ALA A 60 8.48 -9.71 -2.08
CA ALA A 60 9.79 -10.31 -2.26
C ALA A 60 10.73 -9.48 -3.15
N GLY A 61 10.21 -8.46 -3.84
CA GLY A 61 10.98 -7.63 -4.77
C GLY A 61 11.23 -8.27 -6.14
N HIS A 62 10.54 -9.37 -6.47
CA HIS A 62 10.62 -10.01 -7.79
C HIS A 62 9.76 -9.29 -8.84
N LEU A 63 8.64 -8.70 -8.40
CA LEU A 63 7.79 -7.85 -9.22
C LEU A 63 7.79 -6.42 -8.67
N TYR A 64 7.54 -5.46 -9.56
CA TYR A 64 7.38 -4.05 -9.19
C TYR A 64 5.95 -3.61 -9.47
N ASP A 65 5.24 -3.20 -8.43
CA ASP A 65 3.95 -2.53 -8.54
C ASP A 65 4.11 -1.06 -8.14
N PRO A 66 3.75 -0.09 -8.99
CA PRO A 66 4.03 1.32 -8.73
C PRO A 66 3.35 1.86 -7.47
N THR A 67 2.26 1.24 -7.01
CA THR A 67 1.60 1.65 -5.77
C THR A 67 2.03 0.81 -4.59
N LEU A 68 1.97 -0.52 -4.68
CA LEU A 68 2.30 -1.40 -3.57
C LEU A 68 3.78 -1.31 -3.19
N SER A 69 4.71 -1.28 -4.16
CA SER A 69 6.13 -1.09 -3.87
C SER A 69 6.39 0.25 -3.15
N PHE A 70 5.70 1.33 -3.56
CA PHE A 70 5.79 2.63 -2.85
C PHE A 70 5.27 2.55 -1.41
N GLN A 71 4.20 1.81 -1.13
CA GLN A 71 3.73 1.61 0.26
C GLN A 71 4.77 0.86 1.09
N ILE A 72 5.36 -0.19 0.53
CA ILE A 72 6.38 -1.02 1.19
C ILE A 72 7.64 -0.18 1.48
N GLU A 73 8.10 0.63 0.53
CA GLU A 73 9.21 1.59 0.72
C GLU A 73 8.90 2.61 1.83
N ASN A 74 7.61 2.94 2.01
CA ASN A 74 7.14 3.76 3.13
C ASN A 74 6.91 2.95 4.42
N GLY A 75 7.40 1.71 4.52
CA GLY A 75 7.37 0.89 5.73
C GLY A 75 6.02 0.24 6.03
N PHE A 76 5.11 0.16 5.07
CA PHE A 76 3.91 -0.68 5.21
C PHE A 76 4.26 -2.15 4.94
N GLU A 77 3.70 -3.01 5.77
CA GLU A 77 3.64 -4.46 5.56
C GLU A 77 2.51 -4.77 4.56
N ALA A 78 2.82 -5.52 3.50
CA ALA A 78 1.81 -6.09 2.60
C ALA A 78 1.39 -7.48 3.13
N VAL A 79 0.16 -7.57 3.64
CA VAL A 79 -0.30 -8.73 4.43
C VAL A 79 -0.89 -9.82 3.53
N CYS A 80 -1.94 -9.49 2.77
CA CYS A 80 -2.62 -10.40 1.85
C CYS A 80 -3.45 -9.60 0.85
N ALA A 81 -3.92 -10.25 -0.22
CA ALA A 81 -4.94 -9.68 -1.07
C ALA A 81 -6.31 -9.61 -0.35
N ILE A 82 -7.15 -8.68 -0.79
CA ILE A 82 -8.54 -8.55 -0.37
C ILE A 82 -9.41 -8.66 -1.62
N PRO A 83 -10.10 -9.78 -1.84
CA PRO A 83 -11.00 -9.94 -2.99
C PRO A 83 -12.23 -9.05 -2.87
N ASP A 84 -12.77 -8.65 -4.02
CA ASP A 84 -13.99 -7.82 -4.14
C ASP A 84 -13.98 -6.54 -3.28
N TYR A 85 -12.80 -5.99 -3.02
CA TYR A 85 -12.63 -4.82 -2.17
C TYR A 85 -12.98 -3.52 -2.87
N MET A 86 -12.72 -3.44 -4.18
CA MET A 86 -12.93 -2.23 -4.97
C MET A 86 -13.46 -2.57 -6.37
N ASN A 87 -14.27 -1.69 -6.94
CA ASN A 87 -14.77 -1.86 -8.31
C ASN A 87 -13.67 -1.48 -9.32
N ASP A 88 -12.78 -2.43 -9.59
CA ASP A 88 -11.73 -2.34 -10.59
C ASP A 88 -11.57 -3.70 -11.29
N PRO A 89 -12.32 -3.95 -12.37
CA PRO A 89 -12.30 -5.23 -13.07
C PRO A 89 -10.93 -5.58 -13.66
N ALA A 90 -10.07 -4.59 -13.92
CA ALA A 90 -8.74 -4.84 -14.47
C ALA A 90 -7.85 -5.64 -13.51
N VAL A 91 -8.13 -5.58 -12.21
CA VAL A 91 -7.42 -6.32 -11.15
C VAL A 91 -8.32 -7.36 -10.50
N GLY A 92 -9.42 -7.74 -11.15
CA GLY A 92 -10.40 -8.67 -10.60
C GLY A 92 -11.05 -8.18 -9.31
N ASN A 93 -11.24 -6.86 -9.17
CA ASN A 93 -11.77 -6.19 -7.97
C ASN A 93 -10.92 -6.35 -6.70
N ASN A 94 -9.67 -6.79 -6.83
CA ASN A 94 -8.78 -7.01 -5.71
C ASN A 94 -8.09 -5.72 -5.24
N ALA A 95 -7.83 -5.67 -3.93
CA ALA A 95 -6.89 -4.75 -3.30
C ALA A 95 -5.88 -5.54 -2.47
N VAL A 96 -4.95 -4.84 -1.82
CA VAL A 96 -4.00 -5.44 -0.86
C VAL A 96 -4.18 -4.85 0.52
N LEU A 97 -4.28 -5.69 1.54
CA LEU A 97 -4.25 -5.28 2.93
C LEU A 97 -2.84 -4.80 3.29
N ILE A 98 -2.70 -3.52 3.61
CA ILE A 98 -1.44 -2.94 4.05
C ILE A 98 -1.52 -2.41 5.47
N VAL A 99 -0.46 -2.66 6.25
CA VAL A 99 -0.37 -2.28 7.66
C VAL A 99 0.92 -1.54 7.92
N TRP A 100 0.84 -0.30 8.40
CA TRP A 100 1.98 0.39 9.01
C TRP A 100 1.83 0.32 10.52
N ARG A 101 2.78 -0.34 11.20
CA ARG A 101 2.77 -0.45 12.66
C ARG A 101 3.49 0.74 13.26
N ASN A 102 2.91 1.33 14.31
CA ASN A 102 3.55 2.42 15.03
C ASN A 102 4.75 1.86 15.82
N PRO A 103 5.99 2.21 15.45
CA PRO A 103 7.17 1.67 16.12
C PRO A 103 7.30 2.16 17.56
N ASP A 104 6.69 3.30 17.91
CA ASP A 104 6.76 3.89 19.24
C ASP A 104 5.97 3.07 20.29
N LEU A 105 5.06 2.18 19.83
CA LEU A 105 4.27 1.29 20.68
C LEU A 105 4.71 -0.18 20.59
N ALA A 106 5.57 -0.52 19.64
CA ALA A 106 6.05 -1.88 19.44
C ALA A 106 7.21 -2.24 20.40
N ALA A 107 7.76 -1.27 21.13
CA ALA A 107 8.86 -1.44 22.08
C ALA A 107 8.40 -1.75 23.53
N GLY A 108 7.23 -2.39 23.69
CA GLY A 108 6.65 -2.75 24.99
C GLY A 108 6.65 -4.26 25.23
#